data_AF-A0A356VXH0-F1
#
_entry.id   AF-A0A356VXH0-F1
#
_cell.length_a   1.000
_cell.length_b   1.000
_cell.length_c   1.000
_cell.angle_alpha   90.00
_cell.angle_beta   90.00
_cell.angle_gamma   90.00
#
_symmetry.space_group_name_H-M   'P 1'
#
loop_
_entity.id
_entity.type
_entity.pdbx_description
1 polymer ?
#
loop_
_entity_poly.entity_id
_entity_poly.type
_entity_poly.pdbx_seq_one_letter_code
_entity_poly.pdbx_strand_id
1 'polypeptide(L)' 'MKILVINAGSSSLKYQLIDMDTEKMMAKGICDRIGTEESFIKYQKAGESAK' A
#
# COMPACT_ATOMS: atom_id res chain seq x y z
N MET A 1 -17.46 5.80 -1.63
CA MET A 1 -16.98 4.56 -2.31
C MET A 1 -15.51 4.36 -2.00
N LYS A 2 -15.08 3.14 -1.62
CA LYS A 2 -13.66 2.85 -1.30
C LYS A 2 -13.01 2.11 -2.46
N ILE A 3 -11.92 2.63 -2.99
CA ILE A 3 -11.18 2.05 -4.11
C ILE A 3 -9.80 1.60 -3.62
N LEU A 4 -9.48 0.33 -3.86
CA LEU A 4 -8.15 -0.21 -3.66
C LEU A 4 -7.39 -0.19 -4.99
N VAL A 5 -6.35 0.63 -5.06
CA VAL A 5 -5.44 0.70 -6.20
C VAL A 5 -4.27 -0.23 -5.93
N ILE A 6 -3.96 -1.10 -6.89
CA ILE A 6 -2.84 -2.04 -6.82
C ILE A 6 -1.92 -1.82 -8.02
N ASN A 7 -0.63 -1.73 -7.75
CA ASN A 7 0.43 -1.85 -8.74
C ASN A 7 1.28 -3.06 -8.35
N ALA A 8 1.23 -4.12 -9.16
CA ALA A 8 1.95 -5.35 -8.93
C ALA A 8 3.09 -5.50 -9.94
N GLY A 9 4.31 -5.65 -9.43
CA GLY A 9 5.47 -6.17 -10.16
C GLY A 9 5.66 -7.66 -9.86
N SER A 10 6.67 -8.27 -10.48
CA SER A 10 6.97 -9.71 -10.29
C SER A 10 7.38 -10.07 -8.85
N SER A 11 7.99 -9.14 -8.11
CA SER A 11 8.46 -9.34 -6.73
C SER A 11 8.02 -8.23 -5.77
N SER A 12 7.09 -7.36 -6.17
CA SER A 12 6.58 -6.29 -5.32
C SER A 12 5.11 -5.98 -5.57
N LEU A 13 4.42 -5.49 -4.55
CA LEU A 13 3.04 -5.04 -4.61
C LEU A 13 2.91 -3.73 -3.86
N LYS A 14 2.68 -2.64 -4.59
CA LYS A 14 2.34 -1.33 -4.02
C LYS A 14 0.82 -1.19 -4.03
N TYR A 15 0.28 -0.66 -2.94
CA TYR A 15 -1.16 -0.47 -2.83
C TYR A 15 -1.51 0.86 -2.17
N GLN A 16 -2.70 1.36 -2.49
CA GLN A 16 -3.30 2.52 -1.86
C GLN A 16 -4.81 2.31 -1.76
N LEU A 17 -5.37 2.55 -0.58
CA LEU A 17 -6.81 2.60 -0.34
C LEU A 17 -7.24 4.07 -0.35
N ILE A 18 -8.18 4.42 -1.23
CA ILE A 18 -8.67 5.78 -1.41
C ILE A 18 -10.18 5.80 -1.14
N ASP A 19 -10.62 6.76 -0.35
CA ASP A 19 -12.03 7.11 -0.24
C ASP A 19 -12.38 8.11 -1.34
N MET A 20 -13.15 7.68 -2.34
CA MET A 20 -13.51 8.51 -3.49
C MET A 20 -14.63 9.50 -3.19
N ASP A 21 -15.32 9.40 -2.05
CA ASP A 21 -16.29 10.44 -1.65
C ASP A 21 -15.56 11.70 -1.15
N THR A 22 -14.34 11.54 -0.61
CA THR A 22 -13.51 12.62 -0.08
C THR A 22 -12.20 12.83 -0.85
N GLU A 23 -11.92 11.97 -1.83
CA GLU A 23 -10.67 11.87 -2.60
C GLU A 23 -9.40 11.70 -1.72
N LYS A 24 -9.57 11.26 -0.48
CA LYS A 24 -8.47 11.11 0.47
C LYS A 24 -7.91 9.69 0.48
N MET A 25 -6.59 9.59 0.54
CA MET A 25 -5.90 8.34 0.87
C MET A 25 -6.23 7.95 2.31
N MET A 26 -6.68 6.72 2.51
CA MET A 26 -6.95 6.11 3.81
C MET A 26 -5.73 5.32 4.32
N ALA A 27 -5.09 4.58 3.42
CA ALA A 27 -3.86 3.85 3.69
C ALA A 27 -3.06 3.62 2.40
N LYS A 28 -1.76 3.38 2.56
CA LYS A 28 -0.90 2.88 1.48
C LYS A 28 0.13 1.93 2.04
N GLY A 29 0.71 1.12 1.17
CA GLY A 29 1.84 0.30 1.56
C GLY A 29 2.55 -0.31 0.38
N ILE A 30 3.62 -1.02 0.71
CA ILE A 30 4.40 -1.81 -0.21
C ILE A 30 4.75 -3.13 0.46
N CYS A 31 4.53 -4.22 -0.25
CA CYS A 31 5.17 -5.50 0.00
C CYS A 31 6.31 -5.60 -1.01
N ASP A 32 7.55 -5.69 -0.57
CA ASP A 32 8.72 -5.69 -1.45
C ASP A 32 9.57 -6.94 -1.24
N ARG A 33 10.37 -7.28 -2.25
CA ARG A 33 11.24 -8.47 -2.28
C ARG A 33 10.48 -9.76 -1.97
N ILE A 34 9.25 -9.88 -2.47
CA ILE A 34 8.41 -11.06 -2.28
C ILE A 34 9.14 -12.28 -2.87
N GLY A 35 9.26 -13.34 -2.08
CA GLY A 35 9.98 -14.55 -2.45
C GLY A 35 11.46 -14.58 -2.04
N THR A 36 11.95 -13.58 -1.30
CA THR A 36 13.29 -13.59 -0.70
C THR A 36 13.23 -13.51 0.83
N GLU A 37 14.33 -13.86 1.52
CA GLU A 37 14.44 -13.73 2.99
C GLU A 37 14.39 -12.27 3.45
N GLU A 38 14.72 -11.33 2.57
CA GLU A 38 14.68 -9.88 2.82
C GLU A 38 13.29 -9.27 2.55
N SER A 39 12.26 -10.10 2.33
CA SER A 39 10.90 -9.61 2.11
C SER A 39 10.43 -8.76 3.29
N PHE A 40 9.80 -7.63 2.98
CA PHE A 40 9.24 -6.76 4.01
C PHE A 40 7.94 -6.13 3.56
N ILE A 41 7.18 -5.67 4.55
CA ILE A 41 5.97 -4.89 4.35
C ILE A 41 6.18 -3.56 5.05
N LYS A 42 5.90 -2.47 4.33
CA LYS A 42 5.82 -1.13 4.90
C LYS A 42 4.41 -0.61 4.74
N TYR A 43 3.80 -0.19 5.85
CA TYR A 43 2.40 0.24 5.89
C TYR A 43 2.30 1.65 6.45
N GLN A 44 1.49 2.49 5.81
CA GLN A 44 1.20 3.83 6.27
C GLN A 44 -0.31 4.08 6.26
N LYS A 45 -0.87 4.32 7.45
CA LYS A 45 -2.24 4.84 7.58
C LYS A 45 -2.24 6.36 7.35
N ALA A 46 -3.33 6.90 6.83
CA ALA A 46 -3.53 8.33 6.74
C ALA A 46 -3.29 9.02 8.10
N GLY A 47 -2.48 10.09 8.09
CA GLY A 47 -2.13 10.85 9.29
C GLY A 47 -1.05 10.21 10.19
N GLU A 48 -0.55 9.02 9.85
CA GLU A 48 0.55 8.36 10.57
C GLU A 48 1.81 8.27 9.71
N SER A 49 2.97 8.20 10.36
CA SER A 49 4.22 7.80 9.70
C SER A 49 4.18 6.31 9.36
N ALA A 50 4.89 5.94 8.29
CA ALA A 50 4.96 4.55 7.88
C ALA A 50 5.63 3.68 8.95
N LYS A 51 5.01 2.53 9.21
CA LYS A 51 5.49 1.46 10.09
C LYS A 51 6.05 0.31 9.26
#